data_AF-A0A8I5U184-F1
#
_entry.id   AF-A0A8I5U184-F1
#
_cell.length_a   1.000
_cell.length_b   1.000
_cell.length_c   1.000
_cell.angle_alpha   90.00
_cell.angle_beta   90.00
_cell.angle_gamma   90.00
#
_symmetry.space_group_name_H-M   'P 1'
#
loop_
_entity.id
_entity.type
_entity.pdbx_description
1 polymer ?
#
loop_
_entity_poly.entity_id
_entity_poly.type
_entity_poly.pdbx_seq_one_letter_code
_entity_poly.pdbx_strand_id
1 'polypeptide(L)'
;MTASMHGQPSPSLEDAKLRRPVVIEIIEKNFDYLRKEMTQNVYQTATFGTTAGFSGIFSNFLFRRCFKVKHDALKTYASLATLPFLSTVITDKLFVIDALYSDNISKENCVFRSSLIGIVCGVFYPISLAFTKNGRLATKLKMENHKSNNTKENITIVDISRKINQLPEAERNLLEHGSVYVGLNAALCGLIANSLFRRILNVTKARIAAGLPMAWIPFLTTDITYRCFVSFPLNTGDLDCETCTITRSGLIGLVIGGLYPVFLAIPVNGGLAARYQSALLPHKGNILSYWIRTSKPVFRKMLFPIMLQTMFSAYLGSEQYKLLIKALQLSEPGKEIH
;
A
#
# COMPACT_ATOMS: atom_id res chain seq x y z
N MET A 1 -9.58 -95.60 18.39
CA MET A 1 -10.67 -94.64 18.63
C MET A 1 -10.03 -93.39 19.24
N THR A 2 -9.73 -92.36 18.42
CA THR A 2 -10.50 -91.08 18.29
C THR A 2 -10.53 -90.28 19.61
N ALA A 3 -10.13 -89.00 19.76
CA ALA A 3 -9.98 -87.84 18.87
C ALA A 3 -9.08 -86.74 19.53
N SER A 4 -8.26 -85.98 18.77
CA SER A 4 -8.37 -84.53 18.39
C SER A 4 -8.06 -83.47 19.49
N MET A 5 -6.88 -82.82 19.49
CA MET A 5 -6.47 -81.52 18.86
C MET A 5 -6.85 -80.22 19.62
N HIS A 6 -5.84 -79.44 20.05
CA HIS A 6 -5.79 -77.99 19.77
C HIS A 6 -4.35 -77.44 19.87
N GLY A 7 -3.65 -77.45 18.73
CA GLY A 7 -2.45 -76.65 18.52
C GLY A 7 -2.84 -75.33 17.86
N GLN A 8 -2.34 -74.20 18.38
CA GLN A 8 -2.45 -72.89 17.75
C GLN A 8 -1.79 -72.91 16.35
N PRO A 9 -2.44 -72.37 15.30
CA PRO A 9 -1.78 -72.14 14.03
C PRO A 9 -0.91 -70.89 14.11
N SER A 10 0.31 -71.00 13.61
CA SER A 10 1.23 -69.89 13.34
C SER A 10 0.58 -68.89 12.37
N PRO A 11 0.85 -67.58 12.49
CA PRO A 11 0.28 -66.61 11.59
C PRO A 11 0.86 -66.82 10.18
N SER A 12 -0.04 -67.06 9.23
CA SER A 12 0.23 -67.28 7.82
C SER A 12 0.93 -66.07 7.19
N LEU A 13 1.91 -66.37 6.34
CA LEU A 13 2.73 -65.46 5.53
C LEU A 13 1.91 -64.52 4.61
N GLU A 14 0.61 -64.78 4.41
CA GLU A 14 -0.29 -63.98 3.57
C GLU A 14 -0.71 -62.64 4.20
N ASP A 15 -0.87 -62.56 5.52
CA ASP A 15 -1.32 -61.32 6.19
C ASP A 15 -0.26 -60.21 6.20
N ALA A 16 1.02 -60.58 6.16
CA ALA A 16 2.14 -59.64 6.07
C ALA A 16 2.22 -58.97 4.67
N LYS A 17 1.74 -59.65 3.63
CA LYS A 17 1.78 -59.17 2.24
C LYS A 17 0.65 -58.20 1.92
N LEU A 18 -0.50 -58.31 2.59
CA LEU A 18 -1.65 -57.39 2.46
C LEU A 18 -1.54 -56.16 3.37
N ARG A 19 -0.80 -56.24 4.49
CA ARG A 19 -0.55 -55.09 5.38
C ARG A 19 0.47 -54.10 4.79
N ARG A 20 1.44 -54.58 3.99
CA ARG A 20 2.40 -53.74 3.25
C ARG A 20 1.75 -52.75 2.27
N PRO A 21 0.79 -53.13 1.39
CA PRO A 21 0.17 -52.20 0.45
C PRO A 21 -0.67 -51.14 1.14
N VAL A 22 -1.33 -51.46 2.27
CA VAL A 22 -2.08 -50.45 3.06
C VAL A 22 -1.14 -49.42 3.70
N VAL A 23 0.00 -49.86 4.25
CA VAL A 23 1.00 -48.93 4.83
C VAL A 23 1.64 -48.07 3.73
N ILE A 24 1.94 -48.64 2.57
CA ILE A 24 2.49 -47.91 1.41
C ILE A 24 1.47 -46.89 0.90
N GLU A 25 0.18 -47.25 0.78
CA GLU A 25 -0.88 -46.33 0.35
C GLU A 25 -1.10 -45.17 1.35
N ILE A 26 -1.00 -45.44 2.65
CA ILE A 26 -1.07 -44.40 3.69
C ILE A 26 0.14 -43.46 3.61
N ILE A 27 1.35 -44.02 3.40
CA ILE A 27 2.56 -43.22 3.22
C ILE A 27 2.46 -42.36 1.96
N GLU A 28 1.98 -42.93 0.85
CA GLU A 28 1.81 -42.23 -0.43
C GLU A 28 0.76 -41.13 -0.34
N LYS A 29 -0.39 -41.38 0.31
CA LYS A 29 -1.39 -40.35 0.61
C LYS A 29 -0.85 -39.23 1.51
N ASN A 30 -0.05 -39.57 2.53
CA ASN A 30 0.59 -38.58 3.40
C ASN A 30 1.63 -37.77 2.65
N PHE A 31 2.41 -38.40 1.77
CA PHE A 31 3.42 -37.73 0.96
C PHE A 31 2.78 -36.83 -0.10
N ASP A 32 1.67 -37.25 -0.71
CA ASP A 32 0.89 -36.43 -1.64
C ASP A 32 0.16 -35.27 -0.96
N TYR A 33 -0.32 -35.48 0.28
CA TYR A 33 -0.86 -34.41 1.12
C TYR A 33 0.21 -33.37 1.45
N LEU A 34 1.39 -33.80 1.92
CA LEU A 34 2.54 -32.94 2.20
C LEU A 34 3.02 -32.21 0.94
N ARG A 35 3.03 -32.89 -0.21
CA ARG A 35 3.39 -32.29 -1.50
C ARG A 35 2.40 -31.20 -1.90
N LYS A 36 1.10 -31.45 -1.79
CA LYS A 36 0.04 -30.46 -2.06
C LYS A 36 0.15 -29.24 -1.14
N GLU A 37 0.37 -29.46 0.15
CA GLU A 37 0.55 -28.39 1.14
C GLU A 37 1.80 -27.55 0.87
N MET A 38 2.92 -28.20 0.52
CA MET A 38 4.15 -27.52 0.11
C MET A 38 3.94 -26.69 -1.18
N THR A 39 3.26 -27.23 -2.20
CA THR A 39 2.95 -26.47 -3.41
C THR A 39 2.02 -25.28 -3.15
N GLN A 40 1.06 -25.42 -2.24
CA GLN A 40 0.14 -24.34 -1.87
C GLN A 40 0.86 -23.22 -1.12
N ASN A 41 1.77 -23.55 -0.20
CA ASN A 41 2.61 -22.58 0.50
C ASN A 41 3.57 -21.86 -0.46
N VAL A 42 4.19 -22.59 -1.40
CA VAL A 42 5.03 -22.00 -2.45
C VAL A 42 4.24 -21.03 -3.33
N TYR A 43 3.01 -21.40 -3.72
CA TYR A 43 2.14 -20.51 -4.49
C TYR A 43 1.76 -19.25 -3.69
N GLN A 44 1.40 -19.41 -2.41
CA GLN A 44 1.08 -18.29 -1.53
C GLN A 44 2.28 -17.34 -1.36
N THR A 45 3.46 -17.85 -1.07
CA THR A 45 4.70 -17.04 -0.97
C THR A 45 5.04 -16.36 -2.28
N ALA A 46 4.87 -17.04 -3.42
CA ALA A 46 5.06 -16.44 -4.74
C ALA A 46 4.06 -15.29 -4.97
N THR A 47 2.78 -15.46 -4.63
CA THR A 47 1.79 -14.37 -4.75
C THR A 47 2.15 -13.17 -3.86
N PHE A 48 2.63 -13.42 -2.64
CA PHE A 48 3.09 -12.38 -1.72
C PHE A 48 4.35 -11.64 -2.22
N GLY A 49 5.29 -12.37 -2.82
CA GLY A 49 6.43 -11.79 -3.51
C GLY A 49 6.01 -10.93 -4.69
N THR A 50 5.07 -11.40 -5.52
CA THR A 50 4.62 -10.65 -6.71
C THR A 50 3.95 -9.33 -6.33
N THR A 51 3.12 -9.30 -5.28
CA THR A 51 2.48 -8.05 -4.83
C THR A 51 3.51 -7.05 -4.30
N ALA A 52 4.55 -7.51 -3.58
CA ALA A 52 5.67 -6.67 -3.18
C ALA A 52 6.44 -6.11 -4.39
N GLY A 53 6.68 -6.93 -5.41
CA GLY A 53 7.30 -6.51 -6.68
C GLY A 53 6.46 -5.45 -7.41
N PHE A 54 5.14 -5.64 -7.50
CA PHE A 54 4.23 -4.64 -8.09
C PHE A 54 4.19 -3.34 -7.29
N SER A 55 4.19 -3.44 -5.95
CA SER A 55 4.30 -2.28 -5.06
C SER A 55 5.59 -1.50 -5.32
N GLY A 56 6.71 -2.18 -5.55
CA GLY A 56 7.97 -1.57 -5.95
C GLY A 56 7.93 -0.93 -7.33
N ILE A 57 7.34 -1.58 -8.32
CA ILE A 57 7.14 -1.00 -9.67
C ILE A 57 6.28 0.27 -9.60
N PHE A 58 5.14 0.20 -8.90
CA PHE A 58 4.23 1.33 -8.73
C PHE A 58 4.90 2.49 -7.99
N SER A 59 5.60 2.20 -6.88
CA SER A 59 6.39 3.19 -6.15
C SER A 59 7.47 3.82 -7.03
N ASN A 60 8.18 3.02 -7.84
CA ASN A 60 9.18 3.51 -8.79
C ASN A 60 8.58 4.43 -9.83
N PHE A 61 7.44 4.06 -10.41
CA PHE A 61 6.71 4.90 -11.36
C PHE A 61 6.32 6.24 -10.75
N LEU A 62 5.78 6.20 -9.52
CA LEU A 62 5.36 7.38 -8.77
C LEU A 62 6.53 8.33 -8.54
N PHE A 63 7.61 7.85 -7.91
CA PHE A 63 8.78 8.69 -7.59
C PHE A 63 9.54 9.13 -8.84
N ARG A 64 9.57 8.34 -9.93
CA ARG A 64 10.17 8.78 -11.19
C ARG A 64 9.41 9.95 -11.81
N ARG A 65 8.07 9.92 -11.76
CA ARG A 65 7.26 11.06 -12.19
C ARG A 65 7.46 12.26 -11.27
N CYS A 66 7.44 12.06 -9.95
CA CYS A 66 7.70 13.12 -8.98
C CYS A 66 9.05 13.81 -9.21
N PHE A 67 10.12 13.01 -9.38
CA PHE A 67 11.49 13.51 -9.50
C PHE A 67 11.91 13.81 -10.94
N LYS A 68 11.00 13.69 -11.93
CA LYS A 68 11.26 13.88 -13.37
C LYS A 68 12.47 13.09 -13.90
N VAL A 69 12.71 11.89 -13.36
CA VAL A 69 13.85 11.05 -13.73
C VAL A 69 13.53 10.24 -14.99
N LYS A 70 14.11 10.62 -16.13
CA LYS A 70 13.90 9.96 -17.44
C LYS A 70 14.90 8.85 -17.76
N HIS A 71 16.10 8.87 -17.17
CA HIS A 71 17.18 7.91 -17.48
C HIS A 71 17.17 6.68 -16.56
N ASP A 72 17.84 5.60 -16.97
CA ASP A 72 17.99 4.33 -16.22
C ASP A 72 16.67 3.68 -15.76
N ALA A 73 15.58 3.91 -16.50
CA ALA A 73 14.24 3.40 -16.18
C ALA A 73 14.27 1.88 -15.97
N LEU A 74 14.77 1.15 -16.96
CA LEU A 74 14.83 -0.30 -16.97
C LEU A 74 15.60 -0.87 -15.77
N LYS A 75 16.74 -0.25 -15.41
CA LYS A 75 17.57 -0.66 -14.28
C LYS A 75 16.89 -0.46 -12.93
N THR A 76 16.17 0.65 -12.76
CA THR A 76 15.40 0.89 -11.53
C THR A 76 14.16 0.01 -11.43
N TYR A 77 13.39 -0.17 -12.51
CA TYR A 77 12.21 -1.03 -12.50
C TYR A 77 12.59 -2.49 -12.25
N ALA A 78 13.64 -2.99 -12.90
CA ALA A 78 14.15 -4.33 -12.65
C ALA A 78 14.52 -4.50 -11.17
N SER A 79 15.30 -3.57 -10.61
CA SER A 79 15.72 -3.65 -9.22
C SER A 79 14.58 -3.49 -8.21
N LEU A 80 13.58 -2.66 -8.51
CA LEU A 80 12.44 -2.42 -7.63
C LEU A 80 11.35 -3.47 -7.76
N ALA A 81 11.35 -4.27 -8.80
CA ALA A 81 10.55 -5.48 -8.87
C ALA A 81 11.24 -6.64 -8.14
N THR A 82 12.53 -6.87 -8.40
CA THR A 82 13.24 -8.08 -7.95
C THR A 82 13.64 -8.04 -6.48
N LEU A 83 14.12 -6.91 -5.96
CA LEU A 83 14.58 -6.84 -4.57
C LEU A 83 13.43 -6.97 -3.56
N PRO A 84 12.28 -6.27 -3.71
CA PRO A 84 11.15 -6.46 -2.82
C PRO A 84 10.50 -7.84 -2.95
N PHE A 85 10.45 -8.39 -4.17
CA PHE A 85 10.00 -9.76 -4.42
C PHE A 85 10.86 -10.76 -3.62
N LEU A 86 12.18 -10.72 -3.81
CA LEU A 86 13.10 -11.67 -3.19
C LEU A 86 13.14 -11.51 -1.67
N SER A 87 13.17 -10.26 -1.19
CA SER A 87 13.12 -9.95 0.25
C SER A 87 11.87 -10.52 0.91
N THR A 88 10.70 -10.35 0.28
CA THR A 88 9.43 -10.86 0.80
C THR A 88 9.40 -12.39 0.80
N VAL A 89 9.85 -13.04 -0.28
CA VAL A 89 9.90 -14.50 -0.39
C VAL A 89 10.83 -15.12 0.66
N ILE A 90 12.04 -14.56 0.83
CA ILE A 90 13.01 -15.07 1.82
C ILE A 90 12.50 -14.85 3.25
N THR A 91 11.95 -13.67 3.53
CA THR A 91 11.47 -13.34 4.89
C THR A 91 10.23 -14.18 5.25
N ASP A 92 9.30 -14.36 4.32
CA ASP A 92 8.12 -15.22 4.51
C ASP A 92 8.54 -16.68 4.74
N LYS A 93 9.51 -17.18 3.95
CA LYS A 93 10.05 -18.54 4.15
C LYS A 93 10.67 -18.73 5.54
N LEU A 94 11.55 -17.82 5.95
CA LEU A 94 12.28 -17.95 7.23
C LEU A 94 11.38 -17.72 8.46
N PHE A 95 10.48 -16.73 8.42
CA PHE A 95 9.73 -16.31 9.60
C PHE A 95 8.33 -16.91 9.71
N VAL A 96 7.79 -17.44 8.62
CA VAL A 96 6.45 -18.03 8.57
C VAL A 96 6.55 -19.52 8.29
N ILE A 97 7.13 -19.94 7.16
CA ILE A 97 7.12 -21.34 6.73
C ILE A 97 8.02 -22.20 7.63
N ASP A 98 9.30 -21.87 7.77
CA ASP A 98 10.24 -22.66 8.56
C ASP A 98 9.85 -22.69 10.05
N ALA A 99 9.25 -21.59 10.52
CA ALA A 99 8.78 -21.45 11.89
C ALA A 99 7.46 -22.22 12.16
N LEU A 100 6.61 -22.41 11.14
CA LEU A 100 5.45 -23.31 11.20
C LEU A 100 5.85 -24.78 11.23
N TYR A 101 6.84 -25.19 10.42
CA TYR A 101 7.32 -26.58 10.39
C TYR A 101 8.07 -27.01 11.66
N SER A 102 8.62 -26.05 12.41
CA SER A 102 9.26 -26.31 13.71
C SER A 102 8.27 -26.58 14.86
N ASP A 103 6.96 -26.63 14.59
CA ASP A 103 5.85 -26.82 15.56
C ASP A 103 5.85 -25.83 16.74
N ASN A 104 6.55 -24.70 16.56
CA ASN A 104 6.86 -23.73 17.61
C ASN A 104 5.82 -22.60 17.68
N ILE A 105 4.78 -22.63 16.83
CA ILE A 105 3.91 -21.47 16.56
C ILE A 105 2.43 -21.85 16.38
N SER A 106 1.54 -21.17 17.12
CA SER A 106 0.08 -21.19 16.92
C SER A 106 -0.37 -20.47 15.63
N LYS A 107 -1.43 -20.99 14.98
CA LYS A 107 -2.02 -20.47 13.73
C LYS A 107 -2.34 -18.97 13.75
N GLU A 108 -2.65 -18.38 14.91
CA GLU A 108 -2.92 -16.94 15.05
C GLU A 108 -1.65 -16.08 14.95
N ASN A 109 -0.52 -16.57 15.47
CA ASN A 109 0.79 -15.90 15.35
C ASN A 109 1.30 -15.92 13.90
N CYS A 110 0.97 -16.95 13.13
CA CYS A 110 1.29 -17.05 11.71
C CYS A 110 0.64 -15.92 10.89
N VAL A 111 -0.66 -15.66 11.12
CA VAL A 111 -1.39 -14.60 10.41
C VAL A 111 -0.82 -13.21 10.75
N PHE A 112 -0.50 -12.97 12.01
CA PHE A 112 0.08 -11.69 12.44
C PHE A 112 1.48 -11.45 11.84
N ARG A 113 2.34 -12.48 11.83
CA ARG A 113 3.69 -12.40 11.24
C ARG A 113 3.65 -12.20 9.73
N SER A 114 2.79 -12.92 9.03
CA SER A 114 2.60 -12.76 7.58
C SER A 114 2.13 -11.34 7.23
N SER A 115 1.20 -10.78 8.02
CA SER A 115 0.75 -9.40 7.87
C SER A 115 1.88 -8.37 8.11
N LEU A 116 2.68 -8.57 9.17
CA LEU A 116 3.81 -7.69 9.47
C LEU A 116 4.86 -7.71 8.36
N ILE A 117 5.17 -8.90 7.82
CA ILE A 117 6.11 -9.07 6.70
C ILE A 117 5.56 -8.39 5.44
N GLY A 118 4.26 -8.53 5.15
CA GLY A 118 3.62 -7.85 4.04
C GLY A 118 3.70 -6.33 4.14
N ILE A 119 3.55 -5.77 5.34
CA ILE A 119 3.68 -4.33 5.59
C ILE A 119 5.14 -3.88 5.43
N VAL A 120 6.09 -4.57 6.06
CA VAL A 120 7.50 -4.17 6.06
C VAL A 120 8.15 -4.41 4.70
N CYS A 121 8.08 -5.63 4.18
CA CYS A 121 8.74 -6.03 2.94
C CYS A 121 7.91 -5.71 1.69
N GLY A 122 6.58 -5.73 1.79
CA GLY A 122 5.69 -5.47 0.65
C GLY A 122 5.32 -3.99 0.44
N VAL A 123 5.43 -3.14 1.47
CA VAL A 123 5.04 -1.72 1.38
C VAL A 123 6.20 -0.80 1.74
N PHE A 124 6.73 -0.85 2.96
CA PHE A 124 7.74 0.12 3.41
C PHE A 124 9.09 -0.03 2.70
N TYR A 125 9.54 -1.26 2.49
CA TYR A 125 10.79 -1.55 1.80
C TYR A 125 10.78 -1.06 0.34
N PRO A 126 9.80 -1.41 -0.51
CA PRO A 126 9.75 -0.93 -1.89
C PRO A 126 9.63 0.59 -1.97
N ILE A 127 8.83 1.23 -1.11
CA ILE A 127 8.67 2.69 -1.07
C ILE A 127 9.98 3.37 -0.71
N SER A 128 10.64 2.94 0.37
CA SER A 128 11.93 3.49 0.81
C SER A 128 13.00 3.31 -0.26
N LEU A 129 13.08 2.13 -0.86
CA LEU A 129 14.04 1.83 -1.92
C LEU A 129 13.78 2.68 -3.17
N ALA A 130 12.52 2.90 -3.53
CA ALA A 130 12.13 3.75 -4.66
C ALA A 130 12.52 5.19 -4.43
N PHE A 131 12.23 5.70 -3.23
CA PHE A 131 12.57 7.05 -2.82
C PHE A 131 14.09 7.25 -2.86
N THR A 132 14.87 6.38 -2.23
CA THR A 132 16.34 6.54 -2.18
C THR A 132 16.99 6.40 -3.55
N LYS A 133 16.57 5.41 -4.37
CA LYS A 133 17.16 5.23 -5.71
C LYS A 133 16.80 6.36 -6.66
N ASN A 134 15.54 6.75 -6.72
CA ASN A 134 15.13 7.84 -7.61
C ASN A 134 15.62 9.20 -7.08
N GLY A 135 15.68 9.38 -5.76
CA GLY A 135 16.29 10.55 -5.13
C GLY A 135 17.78 10.69 -5.46
N ARG A 136 18.55 9.60 -5.37
CA ARG A 136 19.98 9.59 -5.77
C ARG A 136 20.19 9.86 -7.27
N LEU A 137 19.32 9.32 -8.12
CA LEU A 137 19.36 9.62 -9.55
C LEU A 137 19.02 11.09 -9.81
N ALA A 138 18.02 11.61 -9.12
CA ALA A 138 17.62 13.01 -9.23
C ALA A 138 18.73 13.95 -8.73
N THR A 139 19.45 13.62 -7.66
CA THR A 139 20.60 14.42 -7.21
C THR A 139 21.77 14.36 -8.18
N LYS A 140 22.07 13.19 -8.75
CA LYS A 140 23.11 13.04 -9.77
C LYS A 140 22.78 13.81 -11.05
N LEU A 141 21.55 13.68 -11.54
CA LEU A 141 21.05 14.42 -12.70
C LEU A 141 20.96 15.91 -12.41
N LYS A 142 20.59 16.31 -11.18
CA LYS A 142 20.68 17.70 -10.77
C LYS A 142 22.13 18.17 -10.81
N MET A 143 23.11 17.45 -10.27
CA MET A 143 24.52 17.88 -10.34
C MET A 143 25.04 18.03 -11.79
N GLU A 144 24.64 17.14 -12.70
CA GLU A 144 25.01 17.20 -14.12
C GLU A 144 24.28 18.34 -14.87
N ASN A 145 22.97 18.51 -14.65
CA ASN A 145 22.17 19.59 -15.26
C ASN A 145 22.43 20.96 -14.62
N HIS A 146 22.76 21.04 -13.33
CA HIS A 146 23.08 22.27 -12.58
C HIS A 146 24.41 22.90 -13.04
N LYS A 147 25.15 22.24 -13.93
CA LYS A 147 26.29 22.86 -14.63
C LYS A 147 25.86 23.59 -15.93
N SER A 148 24.72 23.26 -16.54
CA SER A 148 24.28 23.78 -17.85
C SER A 148 22.92 24.51 -17.84
N ASN A 149 21.96 24.12 -16.99
CA ASN A 149 20.61 24.69 -16.85
C ASN A 149 20.50 25.74 -15.75
N ASN A 150 21.46 25.79 -14.82
CA ASN A 150 21.42 26.67 -13.65
C ASN A 150 21.30 28.16 -13.98
N THR A 151 21.69 28.55 -15.19
CA THR A 151 21.64 29.93 -15.61
C THR A 151 20.31 30.30 -16.25
N LYS A 152 19.48 29.35 -16.73
CA LYS A 152 18.20 29.64 -17.40
C LYS A 152 16.96 29.20 -16.60
N GLU A 153 17.01 28.04 -15.94
CA GLU A 153 15.89 27.51 -15.14
C GLU A 153 15.77 28.16 -13.75
N ASN A 154 16.89 28.55 -13.14
CA ASN A 154 16.84 29.35 -11.92
C ASN A 154 16.22 30.72 -12.20
N ILE A 155 16.48 31.32 -13.37
CA ILE A 155 15.87 32.62 -13.70
C ILE A 155 14.35 32.49 -13.79
N THR A 156 13.81 31.43 -14.41
CA THR A 156 12.35 31.25 -14.54
C THR A 156 11.65 30.77 -13.27
N ILE A 157 12.23 29.84 -12.50
CA ILE A 157 11.64 29.39 -11.22
C ILE A 157 11.75 30.49 -10.16
N VAL A 158 12.88 31.21 -10.09
CA VAL A 158 13.01 32.37 -9.19
C VAL A 158 12.02 33.46 -9.61
N ASP A 159 11.78 33.67 -10.90
CA ASP A 159 10.75 34.61 -11.36
C ASP A 159 9.34 34.19 -10.97
N ILE A 160 8.98 32.93 -11.17
CA ILE A 160 7.65 32.42 -10.77
C ILE A 160 7.50 32.51 -9.25
N SER A 161 8.53 32.12 -8.49
CA SER A 161 8.48 32.19 -7.03
C SER A 161 8.43 33.64 -6.52
N ARG A 162 9.13 34.58 -7.20
CA ARG A 162 9.07 36.02 -6.93
C ARG A 162 7.67 36.57 -7.20
N LYS A 163 7.04 36.18 -8.30
CA LYS A 163 5.66 36.56 -8.63
C LYS A 163 4.66 35.97 -7.65
N ILE A 164 4.84 34.72 -7.21
CA ILE A 164 4.01 34.11 -6.16
C ILE A 164 4.15 34.85 -4.83
N ASN A 165 5.35 35.32 -4.48
CA ASN A 165 5.59 36.10 -3.28
C ASN A 165 4.92 37.49 -3.29
N GLN A 166 4.46 37.96 -4.47
CA GLN A 166 3.70 39.21 -4.58
C GLN A 166 2.21 39.02 -4.31
N LEU A 167 1.72 37.77 -4.19
CA LEU A 167 0.33 37.52 -3.83
C LEU A 167 0.08 37.83 -2.35
N PRO A 168 -1.18 38.17 -1.98
CA PRO A 168 -1.60 38.21 -0.59
C PRO A 168 -1.24 36.91 0.15
N GLU A 169 -0.85 37.02 1.41
CA GLU A 169 -0.37 35.90 2.24
C GLU A 169 -1.36 34.72 2.27
N ALA A 170 -2.66 35.00 2.33
CA ALA A 170 -3.70 33.98 2.32
C ALA A 170 -3.71 33.14 1.02
N GLU A 171 -3.53 33.80 -0.14
CA GLU A 171 -3.51 33.14 -1.45
C GLU A 171 -2.23 32.32 -1.63
N ARG A 172 -1.10 32.85 -1.17
CA ARG A 172 0.17 32.13 -1.15
C ARG A 172 0.11 30.88 -0.27
N ASN A 173 -0.46 31.00 0.93
CA ASN A 173 -0.59 29.88 1.85
C ASN A 173 -1.45 28.75 1.26
N LEU A 174 -2.51 29.07 0.52
CA LEU A 174 -3.34 28.08 -0.15
C LEU A 174 -2.59 27.35 -1.29
N LEU A 175 -1.73 28.06 -2.02
CA LEU A 175 -0.90 27.47 -3.07
C LEU A 175 0.17 26.53 -2.50
N GLU A 176 0.88 26.94 -1.45
CA GLU A 176 1.95 26.15 -0.83
C GLU A 176 1.41 24.99 0.03
N HIS A 177 0.37 25.24 0.84
CA HIS A 177 -0.15 24.30 1.84
C HIS A 177 -1.44 23.58 1.42
N GLY A 178 -1.95 23.79 0.20
CA GLY A 178 -3.15 23.12 -0.31
C GLY A 178 -3.11 21.59 -0.15
N SER A 179 -1.95 20.99 -0.40
CA SER A 179 -1.69 19.55 -0.22
C SER A 179 -1.89 19.06 1.22
N VAL A 180 -1.51 19.88 2.20
CA VAL A 180 -1.65 19.57 3.63
C VAL A 180 -3.13 19.54 4.02
N TYR A 181 -3.95 20.46 3.52
CA TYR A 181 -5.39 20.47 3.77
C TYR A 181 -6.08 19.21 3.21
N VAL A 182 -5.73 18.81 1.99
CA VAL A 182 -6.23 17.57 1.38
C VAL A 182 -5.80 16.35 2.20
N GLY A 183 -4.55 16.34 2.68
CA GLY A 183 -4.02 15.31 3.57
C GLY A 183 -4.75 15.24 4.91
N LEU A 184 -5.04 16.37 5.55
CA LEU A 184 -5.76 16.42 6.83
C LEU A 184 -7.17 15.83 6.69
N ASN A 185 -7.87 16.15 5.61
CA ASN A 185 -9.19 15.57 5.34
C ASN A 185 -9.11 14.06 5.08
N ALA A 186 -8.03 13.57 4.45
CA ALA A 186 -7.79 12.14 4.30
C ALA A 186 -7.53 11.44 5.65
N ALA A 187 -6.82 12.11 6.57
CA ALA A 187 -6.64 11.64 7.94
C ALA A 187 -7.98 11.48 8.67
N LEU A 188 -8.86 12.48 8.54
CA LEU A 188 -10.21 12.44 9.08
C LEU A 188 -11.02 11.30 8.46
N CYS A 189 -10.95 11.11 7.14
CA CYS A 189 -11.58 9.99 6.46
C CYS A 189 -11.11 8.64 7.03
N GLY A 190 -9.79 8.48 7.25
CA GLY A 190 -9.22 7.28 7.88
C GLY A 190 -9.69 7.05 9.30
N LEU A 191 -9.79 8.10 10.12
CA LEU A 191 -10.32 8.01 11.49
C LEU A 191 -11.81 7.66 11.53
N ILE A 192 -12.62 8.23 10.63
CA ILE A 192 -14.05 7.91 10.50
C ILE A 192 -14.21 6.44 10.07
N ALA A 193 -13.50 6.01 9.03
CA ALA A 193 -13.53 4.62 8.57
C ALA A 193 -13.13 3.66 9.68
N ASN A 194 -12.04 3.96 10.41
CA ASN A 194 -11.59 3.19 11.55
C ASN A 194 -12.67 3.10 12.65
N SER A 195 -13.28 4.22 13.02
CA SER A 195 -14.36 4.26 14.01
C SER A 195 -15.56 3.39 13.61
N LEU A 196 -15.96 3.44 12.34
CA LEU A 196 -17.06 2.64 11.81
C LEU A 196 -16.75 1.13 11.84
N PHE A 197 -15.56 0.71 11.39
CA PHE A 197 -15.17 -0.69 11.43
C PHE A 197 -15.03 -1.22 12.85
N ARG A 198 -14.51 -0.43 13.79
CA ARG A 198 -14.43 -0.81 15.21
C ARG A 198 -15.81 -1.05 15.82
N ARG A 199 -16.80 -0.24 15.48
CA ARG A 199 -18.19 -0.42 15.94
C ARG A 199 -18.81 -1.70 15.38
N ILE A 200 -18.50 -2.07 14.14
CA ILE A 200 -19.04 -3.29 13.54
C ILE A 200 -18.37 -4.55 14.08
N LEU A 201 -17.05 -4.49 14.33
CA LEU A 201 -16.25 -5.63 14.83
C LEU A 201 -16.13 -5.66 16.37
N ASN A 202 -16.88 -4.82 17.08
CA ASN A 202 -16.87 -4.68 18.54
C ASN A 202 -15.47 -4.51 19.16
N VAL A 203 -14.55 -3.84 18.46
CA VAL A 203 -13.17 -3.65 18.90
C VAL A 203 -13.07 -2.43 19.84
N THR A 204 -13.02 -2.68 21.15
CA THR A 204 -12.92 -1.62 22.18
C THR A 204 -11.46 -1.30 22.57
N LYS A 205 -10.56 -2.28 22.48
CA LYS A 205 -9.14 -2.17 22.85
C LYS A 205 -8.30 -1.48 21.78
N ALA A 206 -7.11 -0.97 22.14
CA ALA A 206 -6.14 -0.34 21.22
C ALA A 206 -6.69 0.86 20.39
N ARG A 207 -7.42 1.81 21.03
CA ARG A 207 -7.93 3.02 20.35
C ARG A 207 -6.83 3.88 19.74
N ILE A 208 -5.82 4.21 20.54
CA ILE A 208 -4.73 5.10 20.11
C ILE A 208 -3.81 4.38 19.11
N ALA A 209 -3.43 3.13 19.42
CA ALA A 209 -2.54 2.34 18.57
C ALA A 209 -3.13 2.04 17.17
N ALA A 210 -4.46 1.92 17.05
CA ALA A 210 -5.12 1.77 15.75
C ALA A 210 -5.47 3.12 15.11
N GLY A 211 -5.79 4.14 15.90
CA GLY A 211 -6.17 5.47 15.41
C GLY A 211 -5.00 6.24 14.81
N LEU A 212 -3.83 6.18 15.44
CA LEU A 212 -2.65 6.95 15.00
C LEU A 212 -2.18 6.55 13.58
N PRO A 213 -1.98 5.25 13.25
CA PRO A 213 -1.66 4.86 11.87
C PRO A 213 -2.77 5.22 10.87
N MET A 214 -4.03 5.10 11.29
CA MET A 214 -5.19 5.41 10.46
C MET A 214 -5.37 6.91 10.20
N ALA A 215 -4.73 7.79 10.96
CA ALA A 215 -4.65 9.22 10.65
C ALA A 215 -3.39 9.54 9.85
N TRP A 216 -2.24 9.09 10.35
CA TRP A 216 -0.92 9.50 9.86
C TRP A 216 -0.60 8.95 8.46
N ILE A 217 -0.93 7.68 8.20
CA ILE A 217 -0.64 7.04 6.91
C ILE A 217 -1.48 7.69 5.80
N PRO A 218 -2.83 7.81 5.93
CA PRO A 218 -3.64 8.56 4.96
C PRO A 218 -3.20 10.02 4.77
N PHE A 219 -2.83 10.71 5.84
CA PHE A 219 -2.34 12.08 5.79
C PHE A 219 -1.12 12.20 4.88
N LEU A 220 -0.04 11.51 5.23
CA LEU A 220 1.23 11.60 4.49
C LEU A 220 1.09 11.09 3.05
N THR A 221 0.39 9.97 2.87
CA THR A 221 0.23 9.38 1.54
C THR A 221 -0.51 10.34 0.61
N THR A 222 -1.55 11.00 1.12
CA THR A 222 -2.34 11.95 0.33
C THR A 222 -1.57 13.25 0.08
N ASP A 223 -0.91 13.83 1.10
CA ASP A 223 -0.10 15.05 0.95
C ASP A 223 1.01 14.86 -0.09
N ILE A 224 1.80 13.79 0.04
CA ILE A 224 2.89 13.48 -0.89
C ILE A 224 2.35 13.24 -2.30
N THR A 225 1.27 12.45 -2.44
CA THR A 225 0.70 12.17 -3.75
C THR A 225 0.13 13.43 -4.40
N TYR A 226 -0.57 14.27 -3.64
CA TYR A 226 -1.10 15.53 -4.15
C TYR A 226 0.02 16.48 -4.61
N ARG A 227 1.08 16.63 -3.82
CA ARG A 227 2.26 17.42 -4.20
C ARG A 227 2.88 16.93 -5.50
N CYS A 228 3.08 15.62 -5.61
CA CYS A 228 3.72 15.01 -6.77
C CYS A 228 2.93 15.13 -8.08
N PHE A 229 1.60 14.96 -8.02
CA PHE A 229 0.77 14.84 -9.22
C PHE A 229 -0.02 16.10 -9.57
N VAL A 230 -0.15 17.05 -8.63
CA VAL A 230 -0.87 18.31 -8.82
C VAL A 230 0.05 19.49 -8.60
N SER A 231 0.54 19.71 -7.38
CA SER A 231 1.25 20.97 -7.05
C SER A 231 2.57 21.14 -7.81
N PHE A 232 3.37 20.08 -7.93
CA PHE A 232 4.64 20.13 -8.67
C PHE A 232 4.46 20.35 -10.17
N PRO A 233 3.65 19.56 -10.91
CA PRO A 233 3.44 19.80 -12.34
C PRO A 233 2.79 21.17 -12.61
N LEU A 234 1.88 21.62 -11.74
CA LEU A 234 1.27 22.95 -11.81
C LEU A 234 2.32 24.06 -11.68
N ASN A 235 3.14 24.04 -10.63
CA ASN A 235 4.17 25.08 -10.41
C ASN A 235 5.27 25.08 -11.47
N THR A 236 5.51 23.95 -12.15
CA THR A 236 6.52 23.86 -13.21
C THR A 236 6.00 24.21 -14.60
N GLY A 237 4.72 24.56 -14.76
CA GLY A 237 4.11 24.84 -16.06
C GLY A 237 4.03 23.60 -16.98
N ASP A 238 3.96 22.40 -16.40
CA ASP A 238 3.71 21.14 -17.15
C ASP A 238 2.20 20.84 -17.24
N LEU A 239 1.38 21.69 -16.58
CA LEU A 239 -0.05 21.50 -16.39
C LEU A 239 -0.81 22.80 -16.69
N ASP A 240 -0.96 23.10 -17.98
CA ASP A 240 -1.54 24.37 -18.45
C ASP A 240 -3.07 24.34 -18.62
N CYS A 241 -3.73 23.25 -18.19
CA CYS A 241 -5.17 23.06 -18.40
C CYS A 241 -5.91 22.98 -17.06
N GLU A 242 -6.89 23.87 -16.86
CA GLU A 242 -7.74 23.88 -15.66
C GLU A 242 -8.45 22.54 -15.45
N THR A 243 -9.09 22.00 -16.50
CA THR A 243 -9.80 20.72 -16.44
C THR A 243 -8.85 19.57 -16.07
N CYS A 244 -7.62 19.58 -16.58
CA CYS A 244 -6.62 18.57 -16.24
C CYS A 244 -6.20 18.66 -14.76
N THR A 245 -6.07 19.88 -14.21
CA THR A 245 -5.78 20.09 -12.78
C THR A 245 -6.92 19.60 -11.90
N ILE A 246 -8.16 19.99 -12.21
CA ILE A 246 -9.37 19.60 -11.48
C ILE A 246 -9.57 18.09 -11.49
N THR A 247 -9.43 17.46 -12.65
CA THR A 247 -9.63 16.02 -12.79
C THR A 247 -8.55 15.22 -12.05
N ARG A 248 -7.28 15.65 -12.12
CA ARG A 248 -6.18 15.02 -11.37
C ARG A 248 -6.35 15.18 -9.86
N SER A 249 -6.66 16.38 -9.38
CA SER A 249 -6.85 16.63 -7.95
C SER A 249 -8.06 15.86 -7.42
N GLY A 250 -9.21 15.92 -8.12
CA GLY A 250 -10.40 15.15 -7.78
C GLY A 250 -10.14 13.65 -7.73
N LEU A 251 -9.42 13.09 -8.71
CA LEU A 251 -9.07 11.66 -8.74
C LEU A 251 -8.19 11.26 -7.55
N ILE A 252 -7.19 12.08 -7.20
CA ILE A 252 -6.33 11.84 -6.02
C ILE A 252 -7.16 11.92 -4.73
N GLY A 253 -8.02 12.93 -4.60
CA GLY A 253 -8.95 13.05 -3.48
C GLY A 253 -9.85 11.83 -3.33
N LEU A 254 -10.42 11.34 -4.43
CA LEU A 254 -11.29 10.15 -4.45
C LEU A 254 -10.53 8.87 -4.07
N VAL A 255 -9.43 8.59 -4.77
CA VAL A 255 -8.73 7.30 -4.66
C VAL A 255 -7.86 7.26 -3.42
N ILE A 256 -6.98 8.25 -3.25
CA ILE A 256 -5.96 8.27 -2.19
C ILE A 256 -6.52 8.90 -0.91
N GLY A 257 -7.28 9.98 -1.04
CA GLY A 257 -7.87 10.67 0.11
C GLY A 257 -9.12 9.99 0.69
N GLY A 258 -9.92 9.32 -0.15
CA GLY A 258 -11.23 8.80 0.20
C GLY A 258 -11.32 7.28 0.30
N LEU A 259 -11.01 6.57 -0.78
CA LEU A 259 -11.15 5.11 -0.86
C LEU A 259 -10.03 4.37 -0.12
N TYR A 260 -8.78 4.78 -0.32
CA TYR A 260 -7.60 4.14 0.29
C TYR A 260 -7.71 4.01 1.83
N PRO A 261 -8.12 5.05 2.59
CA PRO A 261 -8.26 4.92 4.05
C PRO A 261 -9.35 3.92 4.47
N VAL A 262 -10.42 3.76 3.67
CA VAL A 262 -11.45 2.75 3.93
C VAL A 262 -10.91 1.34 3.74
N PHE A 263 -10.15 1.11 2.67
CA PHE A 263 -9.50 -0.18 2.43
C PHE A 263 -8.45 -0.49 3.49
N LEU A 264 -7.67 0.51 3.94
CA LEU A 264 -6.68 0.35 4.99
C LEU A 264 -7.32 -0.04 6.34
N ALA A 265 -8.53 0.45 6.63
CA ALA A 265 -9.21 0.17 7.88
C ALA A 265 -9.65 -1.30 8.02
N ILE A 266 -9.87 -2.02 6.91
CA ILE A 266 -10.31 -3.42 6.89
C ILE A 266 -9.28 -4.35 7.57
N PRO A 267 -8.03 -4.46 7.08
CA PRO A 267 -7.03 -5.36 7.68
C PRO A 267 -6.63 -4.90 9.09
N VAL A 268 -6.56 -3.59 9.35
CA VAL A 268 -6.22 -3.06 10.69
C VAL A 268 -7.24 -3.52 11.72
N ASN A 269 -8.54 -3.32 11.45
CA ASN A 269 -9.59 -3.70 12.40
C ASN A 269 -9.85 -5.21 12.43
N GLY A 270 -9.70 -5.91 11.30
CA GLY A 270 -9.75 -7.37 11.26
C GLY A 270 -8.66 -8.02 12.10
N GLY A 271 -7.42 -7.54 12.00
CA GLY A 271 -6.31 -8.03 12.81
C GLY A 271 -6.51 -7.78 14.30
N LEU A 272 -7.05 -6.62 14.68
CA LEU A 272 -7.40 -6.33 16.08
C LEU A 272 -8.54 -7.21 16.58
N ALA A 273 -9.55 -7.45 15.75
CA ALA A 273 -10.66 -8.33 16.10
C ALA A 273 -10.21 -9.77 16.32
N ALA A 274 -9.27 -10.26 15.50
CA ALA A 274 -8.65 -11.58 15.67
C ALA A 274 -7.86 -11.64 16.98
N ARG A 275 -6.96 -10.66 17.19
CA ARG A 275 -6.06 -10.64 18.35
C ARG A 275 -6.78 -10.54 19.69
N TYR A 276 -7.90 -9.82 19.74
CA TYR A 276 -8.67 -9.63 20.97
C TYR A 276 -9.94 -10.49 21.03
N GLN A 277 -10.13 -11.39 20.06
CA GLN A 277 -11.32 -12.25 19.95
C GLN A 277 -12.64 -11.48 20.11
N SER A 278 -12.70 -10.24 19.58
CA SER A 278 -13.84 -9.34 19.80
C SER A 278 -15.03 -9.64 18.88
N ALA A 279 -14.80 -10.37 17.79
CA ALA A 279 -15.82 -10.81 16.86
C ALA A 279 -15.51 -12.22 16.35
N LEU A 280 -16.55 -12.99 16.06
CA LEU A 280 -16.44 -14.29 15.40
C LEU A 280 -16.00 -14.06 13.95
N LEU A 281 -14.71 -14.29 13.69
CA LEU A 281 -14.15 -14.27 12.35
C LEU A 281 -14.33 -15.64 11.68
N PRO A 282 -14.63 -15.69 10.37
CA PRO A 282 -14.87 -16.95 9.67
C PRO A 282 -13.61 -17.84 9.66
N HIS A 283 -13.73 -19.05 10.20
CA HIS A 283 -12.59 -19.97 10.40
C HIS A 283 -12.28 -20.85 9.17
N LYS A 284 -13.29 -21.15 8.32
CA LYS A 284 -13.15 -21.88 7.04
C LYS A 284 -14.23 -21.44 6.04
N GLY A 285 -13.81 -21.11 4.81
CA GLY A 285 -14.69 -20.84 3.67
C GLY A 285 -15.35 -19.45 3.66
N ASN A 286 -15.36 -18.82 2.48
CA ASN A 286 -16.08 -17.59 2.14
C ASN A 286 -15.71 -16.29 2.91
N ILE A 287 -14.43 -16.11 3.24
CA ILE A 287 -13.91 -14.90 3.93
C ILE A 287 -14.18 -13.61 3.14
N LEU A 288 -14.15 -13.67 1.81
CA LEU A 288 -14.40 -12.52 0.94
C LEU A 288 -15.83 -12.02 1.08
N SER A 289 -16.81 -12.92 1.02
CA SER A 289 -18.23 -12.54 1.19
C SER A 289 -18.52 -12.00 2.58
N TYR A 290 -17.85 -12.53 3.62
CA TYR A 290 -17.92 -11.96 4.96
C TYR A 290 -17.44 -10.50 4.95
N TRP A 291 -16.26 -10.21 4.40
CA TRP A 291 -15.73 -8.86 4.35
C TRP A 291 -16.56 -7.91 3.47
N ILE A 292 -17.11 -8.39 2.35
CA ILE A 292 -18.03 -7.60 1.52
C ILE A 292 -19.29 -7.24 2.33
N ARG A 293 -19.91 -8.21 3.01
CA ARG A 293 -21.11 -7.99 3.83
C ARG A 293 -20.85 -7.03 4.98
N THR A 294 -19.72 -7.20 5.67
CA THR A 294 -19.30 -6.39 6.82
C THR A 294 -18.93 -4.96 6.40
N SER A 295 -18.28 -4.78 5.24
CA SER A 295 -17.86 -3.47 4.74
C SER A 295 -19.00 -2.69 4.09
N LYS A 296 -20.04 -3.34 3.55
CA LYS A 296 -21.19 -2.68 2.90
C LYS A 296 -21.80 -1.51 3.70
N PRO A 297 -22.12 -1.64 5.00
CA PRO A 297 -22.63 -0.51 5.79
C PRO A 297 -21.58 0.59 6.01
N VAL A 298 -20.28 0.25 6.07
CA VAL A 298 -19.20 1.25 6.17
C VAL A 298 -19.10 2.05 4.90
N PHE A 299 -19.02 1.40 3.74
CA PHE A 299 -18.95 2.08 2.45
C PHE A 299 -20.17 2.99 2.22
N ARG A 300 -21.37 2.55 2.61
CA ARG A 300 -22.58 3.40 2.53
C ARG A 300 -22.46 4.67 3.39
N LYS A 301 -21.90 4.58 4.60
CA LYS A 301 -21.68 5.74 5.48
C LYS A 301 -20.50 6.62 5.04
N MET A 302 -19.48 6.00 4.46
CA MET A 302 -18.28 6.68 3.95
C MET A 302 -18.51 7.39 2.61
N LEU A 303 -19.61 7.08 1.90
CA LEU A 303 -19.93 7.73 0.63
C LEU A 303 -19.92 9.25 0.74
N PHE A 304 -20.54 9.81 1.79
CA PHE A 304 -20.59 11.26 2.00
C PHE A 304 -19.21 11.88 2.27
N PRO A 305 -18.39 11.40 3.24
CA PRO A 305 -17.01 11.85 3.40
C PRO A 305 -16.16 11.74 2.13
N ILE A 306 -16.30 10.65 1.37
CA ILE A 306 -15.54 10.44 0.12
C ILE A 306 -15.93 11.47 -0.94
N MET A 307 -17.23 11.73 -1.10
CA MET A 307 -17.70 12.75 -2.05
C MET A 307 -17.22 14.14 -1.63
N LEU A 308 -17.31 14.50 -0.35
CA LEU A 308 -16.78 15.76 0.16
C LEU A 308 -15.28 15.90 -0.08
N GLN A 309 -14.49 14.85 0.20
CA GLN A 309 -13.05 14.85 -0.04
C GLN A 309 -12.71 15.03 -1.51
N THR A 310 -13.46 14.35 -2.39
CA THR A 310 -13.29 14.44 -3.85
C THR A 310 -13.58 15.86 -4.34
N MET A 311 -14.71 16.44 -3.93
CA MET A 311 -15.12 17.79 -4.32
C MET A 311 -14.18 18.84 -3.77
N PHE A 312 -13.76 18.71 -2.51
CA PHE A 312 -12.80 19.63 -1.89
C PHE A 312 -11.45 19.61 -2.60
N SER A 313 -10.95 18.42 -2.96
CA SER A 313 -9.69 18.28 -3.68
C SER A 313 -9.79 18.83 -5.11
N ALA A 314 -10.91 18.59 -5.80
CA ALA A 314 -11.20 19.17 -7.11
C ALA A 314 -11.25 20.71 -7.05
N TYR A 315 -11.97 21.26 -6.07
CA TYR A 315 -12.08 22.70 -5.83
C TYR A 315 -10.71 23.33 -5.54
N LEU A 316 -9.92 22.76 -4.63
CA LEU A 316 -8.57 23.24 -4.35
C LEU A 316 -7.67 23.21 -5.59
N GLY A 317 -7.81 22.18 -6.44
CA GLY A 317 -7.07 22.14 -7.71
C GLY A 317 -7.44 23.28 -8.66
N SER A 318 -8.73 23.62 -8.79
CA SER A 318 -9.18 24.78 -9.57
C SER A 318 -8.64 26.09 -8.99
N GLU A 319 -8.76 26.29 -7.68
CA GLU A 319 -8.29 27.52 -7.02
C GLU A 319 -6.78 27.67 -7.12
N GLN A 320 -6.01 26.59 -6.93
CA GLN A 320 -4.55 26.61 -7.13
C GLN A 320 -4.17 26.99 -8.56
N TYR A 321 -4.91 26.50 -9.56
CA TYR A 321 -4.69 26.87 -10.95
C TYR A 321 -4.99 28.36 -11.20
N LYS A 322 -6.14 28.87 -10.74
CA LYS A 322 -6.52 30.29 -10.89
C LYS A 322 -5.52 31.22 -10.22
N LEU A 323 -5.09 30.90 -8.99
CA LEU A 323 -4.10 31.67 -8.26
C LEU A 323 -2.74 31.67 -8.97
N LEU A 324 -2.32 30.55 -9.56
CA LEU A 324 -1.09 30.49 -10.34
C LEU A 324 -1.19 31.39 -11.59
N ILE A 325 -2.30 31.34 -12.33
CA ILE A 325 -2.49 32.21 -13.50
C ILE A 325 -2.51 33.68 -13.11
N LYS A 326 -3.19 34.03 -12.00
CA LYS A 326 -3.18 35.38 -11.42
C LYS A 326 -1.75 35.82 -11.06
N ALA A 327 -0.95 34.93 -10.46
CA ALA A 327 0.46 35.17 -10.17
C ALA A 327 1.29 35.44 -11.42
N LEU A 328 1.06 34.68 -12.49
CA LEU A 328 1.78 34.86 -13.75
C LEU A 328 1.42 36.17 -14.46
N GLN A 329 0.16 36.62 -14.34
CA GLN A 329 -0.35 37.87 -14.91
C GLN A 329 0.08 39.13 -14.16
N LEU A 330 0.50 39.02 -12.89
CA LEU A 330 1.12 40.14 -12.18
C LEU A 330 2.38 40.61 -12.93
N SER A 331 2.30 41.84 -13.46
CA SER A 331 3.40 42.48 -14.19
C SER A 331 4.61 42.66 -13.28
N GLU A 332 5.80 42.58 -13.85
CA GLU A 332 7.03 42.89 -13.12
C GLU A 332 6.98 44.32 -12.58
N PRO A 333 7.23 44.54 -11.27
CA PRO A 333 7.48 45.88 -10.77
C PRO A 333 8.84 46.32 -11.33
N GLY A 334 8.84 47.12 -12.40
CA GLY A 334 10.08 47.68 -12.96
C GLY A 334 10.11 47.98 -14.47
N LYS A 335 9.10 47.63 -15.27
CA LYS A 335 8.96 48.22 -16.61
C LYS A 335 8.20 49.54 -16.49
N GLU A 336 8.88 50.56 -15.99
CA GLU A 336 8.54 51.93 -16.38
C GLU A 336 8.70 52.01 -17.89
N ILE A 337 7.59 52.33 -18.55
CA ILE A 337 7.56 52.69 -19.96
C ILE A 337 8.28 54.04 -20.03
N HIS A 338 9.54 54.01 -20.45
CA HIS A 338 10.26 55.19 -20.92
C HIS A 338 10.08 55.35 -22.42
#